data_AF-A0A9E4FMC2-F1
#
_entry.id   AF-A0A9E4FMC2-F1
#
_cell.length_a   1.000
_cell.length_b   1.000
_cell.length_c   1.000
_cell.angle_alpha   90.00
_cell.angle_beta   90.00
_cell.angle_gamma   90.00
#
_symmetry.space_group_name_H-M   'P 1'
#
loop_
_entity.id
_entity.type
_entity.pdbx_description
1 polymer ?
#
loop_
_entity_poly.entity_id
_entity_poly.type
_entity_poly.pdbx_seq_one_letter_code
_entity_poly.pdbx_strand_id
1 'polypeptide(L)'
;MINLLVTLAVLSLLVGTLACSPEPTHAPTLDLPAFVPEEAVAIVQSRLRTTPTGDGNCLGLVHAIGRHEVSNPSWSAEYQGRGAWEVRYHYQDNTVGWHLFEATRSVSLIPDDNGTRYVERLSIIGC
;
A
#
# COMPACT_ATOMS: atom_id res chain seq x y z
N MET A 1 31.90 -66.20 -31.53
CA MET A 1 31.01 -65.01 -31.48
C MET A 1 30.72 -64.65 -30.03
N ILE A 2 31.74 -64.23 -29.28
CA ILE A 2 31.68 -63.93 -27.83
C ILE A 2 31.76 -62.40 -27.58
N ASN A 3 31.86 -61.60 -28.65
CA ASN A 3 32.13 -60.16 -28.58
C ASN A 3 30.89 -59.24 -28.58
N LEU A 4 29.67 -59.77 -28.51
CA LEU A 4 28.46 -58.93 -28.50
C LEU A 4 27.91 -58.67 -27.08
N LEU A 5 28.35 -59.44 -26.08
CA LEU A 5 27.83 -59.38 -24.71
C LEU A 5 28.62 -58.44 -23.78
N VAL A 6 29.84 -58.04 -24.16
CA VAL A 6 30.72 -57.22 -23.29
C VAL A 6 30.46 -55.71 -23.47
N THR A 7 29.93 -55.28 -24.61
CA THR A 7 29.71 -53.85 -24.92
C THR A 7 28.43 -53.27 -24.32
N LEU A 8 27.44 -54.09 -23.96
CA LEU A 8 26.18 -53.59 -23.37
C LEU A 8 26.22 -53.40 -21.85
N ALA A 9 27.24 -53.90 -21.15
CA ALA A 9 27.31 -53.82 -19.69
C ALA A 9 27.90 -52.50 -19.16
N VAL A 10 28.61 -51.73 -19.99
CA VAL A 10 29.36 -50.53 -19.56
C VAL A 10 28.50 -49.25 -19.58
N LEU A 11 27.37 -49.22 -20.28
CA LEU A 11 26.50 -48.04 -20.34
C LEU A 11 25.43 -48.02 -19.23
N SER A 12 25.80 -48.51 -18.05
CA SER A 12 24.97 -48.54 -16.83
C SER A 12 25.29 -47.38 -15.87
N LEU A 13 25.97 -46.34 -16.34
CA LEU A 13 26.52 -45.28 -15.48
C LEU A 13 26.26 -43.88 -16.03
N LEU A 14 25.00 -43.52 -16.24
CA LEU A 14 24.58 -42.12 -16.12
C LEU A 14 23.32 -42.06 -15.27
N VAL A 15 23.60 -42.01 -13.98
CA VAL A 15 22.79 -41.46 -12.90
C VAL A 15 22.22 -40.12 -13.37
N GLY A 16 21.02 -40.16 -13.91
CA GLY A 16 20.17 -39.00 -14.16
C GLY A 16 18.96 -39.13 -13.27
N THR A 17 19.15 -39.20 -11.95
CA THR A 17 18.08 -38.83 -11.03
C THR A 17 17.65 -37.44 -11.47
N LEU A 18 16.48 -37.35 -12.09
CA LEU A 18 15.71 -36.12 -12.12
C LEU A 18 15.58 -35.72 -10.66
N ALA A 19 16.49 -34.87 -10.22
CA ALA A 19 16.30 -34.07 -9.05
C ALA A 19 15.02 -33.30 -9.36
N CYS A 20 13.90 -33.77 -8.80
CA CYS A 20 12.83 -32.87 -8.42
C CYS A 20 13.53 -31.76 -7.63
N SER A 21 13.89 -30.67 -8.29
CA SER A 21 14.06 -29.41 -7.61
C SER A 21 12.68 -29.19 -7.00
N PRO A 22 12.51 -29.24 -5.67
CA PRO A 22 11.31 -28.67 -5.12
C PRO A 22 11.30 -27.25 -5.67
N GLU A 23 10.25 -26.93 -6.42
CA GLU A 23 9.91 -25.54 -6.72
C GLU A 23 10.09 -24.78 -5.41
N PRO A 24 10.81 -23.65 -5.38
CA PRO A 24 10.98 -22.93 -4.13
C PRO A 24 9.57 -22.66 -3.63
N THR A 25 9.16 -23.41 -2.61
CA THR A 25 7.93 -23.16 -1.89
C THR A 25 8.16 -21.77 -1.35
N HIS A 26 7.69 -20.75 -2.07
CA HIS A 26 7.55 -19.42 -1.52
C HIS A 26 6.67 -19.64 -0.32
N ALA A 27 7.28 -19.67 0.87
CA ALA A 27 6.57 -19.63 2.11
C ALA A 27 5.55 -18.49 1.96
N PRO A 28 4.29 -18.67 2.38
CA PRO A 28 3.31 -17.60 2.32
C PRO A 28 3.97 -16.39 2.98
N THR A 29 4.32 -15.41 2.16
CA THR A 29 4.97 -14.20 2.66
C THR A 29 3.86 -13.51 3.40
N LEU A 30 3.90 -13.57 4.72
CA LEU A 30 2.91 -12.96 5.58
C LEU A 30 2.85 -11.49 5.15
N ASP A 31 1.69 -11.06 4.65
CA ASP A 31 1.48 -9.70 4.13
C ASP A 31 1.35 -8.76 5.33
N LEU A 32 2.49 -8.49 5.95
CA LEU A 32 2.64 -7.58 7.06
C LEU A 32 2.95 -6.19 6.51
N PRO A 33 2.34 -5.13 7.08
CA PRO A 33 2.67 -3.78 6.68
C PRO A 33 4.11 -3.41 7.04
N ALA A 34 4.73 -2.58 6.21
CA ALA A 34 6.04 -2.00 6.48
C ALA A 34 5.98 -0.83 7.49
N PHE A 35 4.81 -0.22 7.66
CA PHE A 35 4.58 0.89 8.58
C PHE A 35 3.69 0.48 9.76
N VAL A 36 3.69 1.28 10.81
CA VAL A 36 2.62 1.26 11.82
C VAL A 36 1.57 2.33 11.49
N PRO A 37 0.33 2.24 12.05
CA PRO A 37 -0.74 3.19 11.73
C PRO A 37 -0.34 4.66 11.90
N GLU A 38 0.41 5.00 12.96
CA GLU A 38 0.84 6.37 13.25
C GLU A 38 1.82 6.90 12.20
N GLU A 39 2.68 6.03 11.66
CA GLU A 39 3.61 6.38 10.58
C GLU A 39 2.86 6.61 9.27
N ALA A 40 1.85 5.79 8.97
CA ALA A 40 0.99 5.98 7.80
C ALA A 40 0.29 7.35 7.85
N VAL A 41 -0.27 7.72 9.01
CA VAL A 41 -0.84 9.06 9.24
C VAL A 41 0.21 10.15 9.05
N ALA A 42 1.41 10.00 9.63
CA ALA A 42 2.47 11.00 9.55
C ALA A 42 2.93 11.23 8.10
N ILE A 43 3.02 10.17 7.29
CA ILE A 43 3.38 10.26 5.86
C ILE A 43 2.30 11.03 5.09
N VAL A 44 1.03 10.71 5.28
CA VAL A 44 -0.08 11.43 4.63
C VAL A 44 -0.07 12.91 5.04
N GLN A 45 0.05 13.21 6.34
CA GLN A 45 0.16 14.59 6.82
C GLN A 45 1.36 15.33 6.22
N SER A 46 2.53 14.68 6.13
CA SER A 46 3.72 15.25 5.52
C SER A 46 3.49 15.59 4.04
N ARG A 47 2.82 14.70 3.30
CA ARG A 47 2.46 14.95 1.91
C ARG A 47 1.49 16.12 1.77
N LEU A 48 0.49 16.21 2.64
CA LEU A 48 -0.46 17.31 2.65
C LEU A 48 0.18 18.65 3.05
N ARG A 49 1.24 18.66 3.89
CA ARG A 49 1.99 19.89 4.20
C ARG A 49 2.76 20.46 3.01
N THR A 50 3.20 19.59 2.11
CA THR A 50 4.06 19.94 0.97
C THR A 50 3.28 20.17 -0.31
N THR A 51 1.97 19.92 -0.31
CA THR A 51 1.10 20.14 -1.47
C THR A 51 0.48 21.54 -1.38
N PRO A 52 0.85 22.47 -2.28
CA PRO A 52 0.40 23.86 -2.23
C PRO A 52 -1.06 24.00 -2.64
N THR A 53 -1.76 24.94 -2.00
CA THR A 53 -3.17 25.27 -2.25
C THR A 53 -3.35 26.79 -2.21
N GLY A 54 -3.28 27.48 -3.35
CA GLY A 54 -3.36 28.94 -3.41
C GLY A 54 -2.39 29.62 -2.41
N ASP A 55 -2.92 30.06 -1.27
CA ASP A 55 -2.20 30.76 -0.19
C ASP A 55 -1.64 29.86 0.93
N GLY A 56 -1.80 28.53 0.85
CA GLY A 56 -1.45 27.60 1.93
C GLY A 56 -1.09 26.19 1.45
N ASN A 57 -1.26 25.20 2.33
CA ASN A 57 -1.14 23.79 1.99
C ASN A 57 -2.41 23.01 2.37
N CYS A 58 -2.54 21.83 1.79
CA CYS A 58 -3.67 20.94 2.03
C CYS A 58 -3.93 20.66 3.52
N LEU A 59 -2.87 20.42 4.31
CA LEU A 59 -3.05 20.05 5.71
C LEU A 59 -3.66 21.21 6.51
N GLY A 60 -3.25 22.43 6.22
CA GLY A 60 -3.81 23.65 6.80
C GLY A 60 -5.28 23.83 6.45
N LEU A 61 -5.65 23.58 5.19
CA LEU A 61 -7.04 23.60 4.72
C LEU A 61 -7.90 22.54 5.44
N VAL A 62 -7.43 21.29 5.50
CA VAL A 62 -8.11 20.18 6.21
C VAL A 62 -8.36 20.54 7.68
N HIS A 63 -7.37 21.09 8.38
CA HIS A 63 -7.54 21.54 9.77
C HIS A 63 -8.44 22.76 9.93
N ALA A 64 -8.48 23.67 8.95
CA ALA A 64 -9.36 24.82 8.98
C ALA A 64 -10.83 24.39 8.86
N ILE A 65 -11.11 23.41 8.00
CA ILE A 65 -12.45 22.81 7.86
C ILE A 65 -12.89 22.18 9.20
N GLY A 66 -12.02 21.39 9.84
CA GLY A 66 -12.32 20.77 11.13
C GLY A 66 -12.46 21.74 12.32
N ARG A 67 -11.95 22.98 12.22
CA ARG A 67 -11.97 23.97 13.31
C ARG A 67 -13.28 24.74 13.45
N HIS A 68 -14.16 24.72 12.44
CA HIS A 68 -15.25 25.70 12.40
C HIS A 68 -16.40 25.47 13.38
N GLU A 69 -16.57 24.28 13.98
CA GLU A 69 -17.52 24.07 15.09
C GLU A 69 -17.02 22.95 16.00
N VAL A 70 -16.74 23.28 17.28
CA VAL A 70 -16.68 22.47 18.55
C VAL A 70 -16.35 20.96 18.49
N SER A 71 -15.74 20.46 17.43
CA SER A 71 -15.49 19.05 17.21
C SER A 71 -14.01 18.76 17.41
N ASN A 72 -13.73 17.58 17.94
CA ASN A 72 -12.37 17.08 18.17
C ASN A 72 -11.96 16.26 16.95
N PRO A 73 -11.35 16.85 15.92
CA PRO A 73 -10.99 16.12 14.72
C PRO A 73 -9.97 15.02 15.06
N SER A 74 -10.04 13.90 14.36
CA SER A 74 -9.14 12.76 14.60
C SER A 74 -8.65 12.15 13.30
N TRP A 75 -7.54 11.41 13.39
CA TRP A 75 -6.99 10.63 12.29
C TRP A 75 -7.09 9.15 12.64
N SER A 76 -7.37 8.32 11.64
CA SER A 76 -7.27 6.87 11.73
C SER A 76 -6.51 6.33 10.52
N ALA A 77 -5.92 5.14 10.67
CA ALA A 77 -5.25 4.43 9.59
C ALA A 77 -5.51 2.93 9.71
N GLU A 78 -5.83 2.31 8.58
CA GLU A 78 -6.13 0.89 8.47
C GLU A 78 -5.33 0.28 7.32
N TYR A 79 -4.64 -0.83 7.58
CA TYR A 79 -3.91 -1.56 6.56
C TYR A 79 -4.87 -2.39 5.72
N GLN A 80 -4.89 -2.14 4.42
CA GLN A 80 -5.78 -2.80 3.45
C GLN A 80 -5.15 -4.05 2.82
N GLY A 81 -3.92 -4.41 3.22
CA GLY A 81 -3.13 -5.46 2.58
C GLY A 81 -2.36 -4.94 1.36
N ARG A 82 -1.44 -5.77 0.86
CA ARG A 82 -0.65 -5.57 -0.36
C ARG A 82 0.12 -4.24 -0.38
N GLY A 83 0.63 -3.81 0.76
CA GLY A 83 1.35 -2.55 0.92
C GLY A 83 0.47 -1.32 0.71
N ALA A 84 -0.83 -1.39 1.00
CA ALA A 84 -1.74 -0.25 0.93
C ALA A 84 -2.34 0.07 2.31
N TRP A 85 -2.33 1.35 2.65
CA TRP A 85 -2.96 1.91 3.83
C TRP A 85 -4.11 2.81 3.41
N GLU A 86 -5.21 2.74 4.14
CA GLU A 86 -6.26 3.73 4.10
C GLU A 86 -6.15 4.62 5.33
N VAL A 87 -5.95 5.92 5.10
CA VAL A 87 -5.79 6.93 6.16
C VAL A 87 -6.96 7.89 6.07
N ARG A 88 -7.67 8.07 7.19
CA ARG A 88 -8.88 8.89 7.26
C ARG A 88 -8.72 10.02 8.26
N TYR A 89 -9.20 11.21 7.87
CA TYR A 89 -9.41 12.34 8.75
C TYR A 89 -10.90 12.48 9.03
N HIS A 90 -11.27 12.38 10.30
CA HIS A 90 -12.64 12.46 10.77
C HIS A 90 -12.90 13.82 11.42
N TYR A 91 -13.97 14.49 11.00
CA TYR A 91 -14.43 15.75 11.58
C TYR A 91 -15.94 15.86 11.42
N GLN A 92 -16.65 16.22 12.50
CA GLN A 92 -18.11 16.21 12.53
C GLN A 92 -18.66 14.87 11.99
N ASP A 93 -19.59 14.91 11.03
CA ASP A 93 -20.16 13.75 10.34
C ASP A 93 -19.46 13.42 9.01
N ASN A 94 -18.33 14.07 8.74
CA ASN A 94 -17.59 13.92 7.49
C ASN A 94 -16.28 13.17 7.70
N THR A 95 -15.84 12.50 6.64
CA THR A 95 -14.54 11.84 6.60
C THR A 95 -13.88 12.13 5.26
N VAL A 96 -12.60 12.47 5.29
CA VAL A 96 -11.78 12.56 4.09
C VAL A 96 -10.74 11.45 4.18
N GLY A 97 -10.62 10.66 3.12
CA GLY A 97 -9.73 9.51 3.07
C GLY A 97 -8.59 9.69 2.06
N TRP A 98 -7.48 9.02 2.32
CA TRP A 98 -6.36 8.87 1.38
C TRP A 98 -5.85 7.43 1.38
N HIS A 99 -5.46 6.94 0.20
CA HIS A 99 -4.64 5.74 0.10
C HIS A 99 -3.16 6.11 0.15
N LEU A 100 -2.39 5.43 1.00
CA LEU A 100 -0.93 5.43 1.01
C LEU A 100 -0.42 4.08 0.48
N PHE A 101 0.39 4.11 -0.56
CA PHE A 101 1.02 2.91 -1.12
C PHE A 101 2.47 2.80 -0.66
N GLU A 102 2.82 1.75 0.09
CA GLU A 102 4.13 1.57 0.72
C GLU A 102 5.27 1.52 -0.31
N ALA A 103 5.08 0.75 -1.39
CA ALA A 103 6.10 0.52 -2.40
C ALA A 103 6.57 1.82 -3.10
N THR A 104 5.66 2.78 -3.28
CA THR A 104 5.93 4.03 -3.98
C THR A 104 5.95 5.25 -3.06
N ARG A 105 5.54 5.07 -1.80
CA ARG A 105 5.23 6.16 -0.85
C ARG A 105 4.34 7.24 -1.46
N SER A 106 3.45 6.85 -2.36
CA SER A 106 2.50 7.75 -2.99
C SER A 106 1.23 7.84 -2.15
N VAL A 107 0.63 9.03 -2.16
CA VAL A 107 -0.63 9.31 -1.47
C VAL A 107 -1.64 9.75 -2.51
N SER A 108 -2.84 9.16 -2.50
CA SER A 108 -3.94 9.50 -3.39
C SER A 108 -5.21 9.73 -2.58
N LEU A 109 -6.05 10.65 -3.02
CA LEU A 109 -7.34 10.94 -2.37
C LEU A 109 -8.31 9.77 -2.61
N ILE A 110 -9.05 9.38 -1.59
CA ILE A 110 -10.18 8.45 -1.73
C ILE A 110 -11.39 9.29 -2.17
N PRO A 111 -11.92 9.09 -3.39
CA PRO A 111 -13.09 9.80 -3.84
C PRO A 111 -14.28 9.42 -2.95
N ASP A 112 -15.06 10.42 -2.56
CA ASP A 112 -16.27 10.21 -1.78
C ASP A 112 -17.44 9.85 -2.71
N ASP A 113 -18.12 8.74 -2.44
CA ASP A 113 -19.34 8.35 -3.16
C ASP A 113 -20.54 9.25 -2.79
N ASN A 114 -20.43 10.05 -1.71
CA ASN A 114 -21.53 10.84 -1.13
C ASN A 114 -21.45 12.37 -1.35
N GLY A 115 -20.53 12.85 -2.20
CA GLY A 115 -20.68 14.11 -2.95
C GLY A 115 -20.88 15.45 -2.21
N THR A 116 -20.60 15.59 -0.91
CA THR A 116 -21.09 16.79 -0.19
C THR A 116 -20.03 17.89 -0.04
N ARG A 117 -19.89 18.73 -1.10
CA ARG A 117 -19.32 20.11 -1.16
C ARG A 117 -17.86 20.37 -0.74
N TYR A 118 -17.27 19.59 0.15
CA TYR A 118 -15.90 19.82 0.63
C TYR A 118 -14.85 19.04 -0.16
N VAL A 119 -15.26 17.91 -0.74
CA VAL A 119 -14.46 17.20 -1.74
C VAL A 119 -14.23 18.10 -2.93
N GLU A 120 -15.21 18.89 -3.40
CA GLU A 120 -14.99 19.89 -4.46
C GLU A 120 -13.89 20.92 -4.09
N ARG A 121 -13.84 21.39 -2.83
CA ARG A 121 -12.75 22.26 -2.35
C ARG A 121 -11.41 21.56 -2.21
N LEU A 122 -11.41 20.22 -2.18
CA LEU A 122 -10.23 19.36 -2.18
C LEU A 122 -9.95 18.73 -3.57
N SER A 123 -10.75 19.06 -4.59
CA SER A 123 -10.71 18.49 -5.94
C SER A 123 -10.01 19.40 -6.95
N ILE A 124 -9.57 20.59 -6.57
CA ILE A 124 -8.92 21.53 -7.50
C ILE A 124 -7.43 21.19 -7.55
N ILE A 125 -7.15 20.00 -8.10
CA ILE A 125 -5.80 19.52 -8.46
C ILE A 125 -4.91 19.25 -7.23
N GLY A 126 -5.40 18.42 -6.32
CA GLY A 126 -4.63 17.92 -5.18
C GLY A 126 -4.85 18.72 -3.91
N CYS A 127 -6.10 18.74 -3.45
CA CYS A 127 -6.75 19.80 -2.68
C CYS A 127 -7.20 20.96 -3.60
#